data_AF-A0AAD7GRR0-F1
#
_entry.id   AF-A0AAD7GRR0-F1
#
_cell.length_a   1.000
_cell.length_b   1.000
_cell.length_c   1.000
_cell.angle_alpha   90.00
_cell.angle_beta   90.00
_cell.angle_gamma   90.00
#
_symmetry.space_group_name_H-M   'P 1'
#
loop_
_entity.id
_entity.type
_entity.pdbx_description
1 polymer ?
#
loop_
_entity_poly.entity_id
_entity_poly.type
_entity_poly.pdbx_seq_one_letter_code
_entity_poly.pdbx_strand_id
1 'polypeptide(L)'
;MLAIPFSETGIWPVKYRRVSLVLNYLCYLLGLKPEGSSTAARPAWNALQESLTLAHAKHISWINDLRIALLKLYTPVELAIFSQLIVPQVEDTMKLIKLSIETWINHNIETSAGTKDPLTGRLEMDSGSGKLVKKVLDFRHYSGYNH
;
A
#
# COMPACT_ATOMS: atom_id res chain seq x y z
N MET A 1 -23.78 9.79 7.94
CA MET A 1 -23.63 9.00 6.70
C MET A 1 -22.15 9.09 6.31
N LEU A 2 -21.34 8.11 6.72
CA LEU A 2 -19.90 8.11 6.43
C LEU A 2 -19.72 7.54 5.02
N ALA A 3 -19.76 8.40 4.01
CA ALA A 3 -19.25 8.05 2.68
C ALA A 3 -17.81 7.57 2.88
N ILE A 4 -17.47 6.40 2.33
CA ILE A 4 -16.13 5.83 2.42
C ILE A 4 -15.21 6.82 1.69
N PRO A 5 -14.40 7.64 2.39
CA PRO A 5 -13.65 8.70 1.72
C PRO A 5 -12.63 8.11 0.75
N PHE A 6 -12.25 6.85 0.94
CA PHE A 6 -11.13 6.22 0.26
C PHE A 6 -11.39 5.90 -1.21
N SER A 7 -12.64 5.59 -1.61
CA SER A 7 -12.99 5.43 -3.03
C SER A 7 -13.25 6.77 -3.72
N GLU A 8 -13.73 7.76 -2.97
CA GLU A 8 -14.17 9.07 -3.48
C GLU A 8 -13.02 10.11 -3.54
N THR A 9 -12.02 10.00 -2.67
CA THR A 9 -10.86 10.91 -2.60
C THR A 9 -9.53 10.28 -3.04
N GLY A 10 -9.51 8.98 -3.38
CA GLY A 10 -8.27 8.25 -3.71
C GLY A 10 -7.28 8.14 -2.54
N ILE A 11 -7.70 8.49 -1.33
CA ILE A 11 -6.88 8.46 -0.13
C ILE A 11 -6.74 7.02 0.33
N TRP A 12 -5.52 6.47 0.38
CA TRP A 12 -5.30 5.15 0.98
C TRP A 12 -5.56 5.16 2.48
N PRO A 13 -6.11 4.07 3.07
CA PRO A 13 -6.27 3.99 4.52
C PRO A 13 -4.91 4.14 5.23
N VAL A 14 -4.92 4.77 6.41
CA VAL A 14 -3.69 5.16 7.13
C VAL A 14 -2.74 3.97 7.36
N LYS A 15 -3.28 2.77 7.64
CA LYS A 15 -2.48 1.56 7.81
C LYS A 15 -1.66 1.20 6.56
N TYR A 16 -2.26 1.27 5.37
CA TYR A 16 -1.59 0.99 4.10
C TYR A 16 -0.52 2.03 3.80
N ARG A 17 -0.82 3.31 4.02
CA ARG A 17 0.17 4.40 3.85
C ARG A 17 1.40 4.23 4.73
N ARG A 18 1.20 3.94 6.02
CA ARG A 18 2.29 3.74 6.98
C ARG A 18 3.19 2.58 6.57
N VAL A 19 2.59 1.43 6.23
CA VAL A 19 3.37 0.26 5.81
C VAL A 19 4.11 0.53 4.50
N SER A 20 3.47 1.14 3.50
CA SER A 20 4.13 1.49 2.24
C SER A 20 5.30 2.45 2.45
N LEU A 21 5.17 3.43 3.33
CA LEU A 21 6.25 4.35 3.67
C LEU A 21 7.43 3.61 4.31
N VAL A 22 7.17 2.72 5.26
CA VAL A 22 8.22 1.91 5.90
C VAL A 22 8.93 1.02 4.89
N LEU A 23 8.22 0.43 3.93
CA LEU A 23 8.83 -0.39 2.88
C LEU A 23 9.68 0.44 1.91
N ASN A 24 9.26 1.66 1.56
CA ASN A 24 10.09 2.57 0.77
C ASN A 24 11.39 2.93 1.51
N TYR A 25 11.31 3.21 2.81
CA TYR A 25 12.50 3.40 3.63
C TYR A 25 13.37 2.15 3.69
N LEU A 26 12.77 0.97 3.77
CA LEU A 26 13.51 -0.29 3.73
C LEU A 26 14.24 -0.48 2.41
N CYS A 27 13.62 -0.19 1.25
CA CYS A 27 14.31 -0.18 -0.04
C CYS A 27 15.49 0.79 -0.05
N TYR A 28 15.30 1.99 0.48
CA TYR A 28 16.38 2.98 0.60
C TYR A 28 17.54 2.44 1.46
N LEU A 29 17.24 1.90 2.64
CA LEU A 29 18.27 1.31 3.51
C LEU A 29 18.98 0.14 2.83
N LEU A 30 18.26 -0.70 2.08
CA LEU A 30 18.86 -1.79 1.31
C LEU A 30 19.80 -1.31 0.19
N GLY A 31 19.47 -0.17 -0.43
CA GLY A 31 20.33 0.52 -1.39
C GLY A 31 21.59 1.13 -0.76
N LEU A 32 21.64 1.32 0.56
CA LEU A 32 22.84 1.74 1.28
C LEU A 32 23.85 0.60 1.50
N LYS A 33 23.68 -0.57 0.85
CA LYS A 33 24.67 -1.64 0.90
C LYS A 33 26.05 -1.12 0.42
N PRO A 34 27.14 -1.35 1.17
CA PRO A 34 28.47 -0.94 0.75
C PRO A 34 28.89 -1.66 -0.53
N GLU A 35 29.42 -0.92 -1.50
CA GLU A 35 30.11 -1.47 -2.66
C GLU A 35 31.60 -1.60 -2.29
N GLY A 36 32.05 -2.84 -2.04
CA GLY A 36 33.45 -3.14 -1.70
C GLY A 36 33.79 -3.14 -0.20
N SER A 37 35.10 -3.24 0.11
CA SER A 37 35.65 -3.34 1.47
C SER A 37 35.72 -2.00 2.22
N SER A 38 35.23 -0.91 1.63
CA SER A 38 35.13 0.38 2.30
C SER A 38 33.96 0.34 3.29
N THR A 39 34.24 -0.16 4.49
CA THR A 39 33.35 -0.09 5.66
C THR A 39 33.32 1.35 6.22
N ALA A 40 33.18 2.35 5.34
CA ALA A 40 32.84 3.69 5.80
C ALA A 40 31.51 3.58 6.53
N ALA A 41 31.50 3.94 7.81
CA ALA A 41 30.40 3.74 8.73
C ALA A 41 29.09 4.29 8.15
N ARG A 42 28.23 3.41 7.65
CA ARG A 42 26.85 3.71 7.29
C ARG A 42 25.98 3.28 8.49
N PRO A 43 25.80 4.13 9.52
CA PRO A 43 25.11 3.73 10.75
C PRO A 43 23.71 3.18 10.47
N ALA A 44 23.02 3.73 9.47
CA ALA A 44 21.71 3.25 9.04
C ALA A 44 21.74 1.82 8.46
N TRP A 45 22.78 1.46 7.68
CA TRP A 45 22.97 0.10 7.17
C TRP A 45 23.28 -0.87 8.31
N ASN A 46 24.17 -0.48 9.23
CA ASN A 46 24.52 -1.33 10.38
C ASN A 46 23.31 -1.57 11.28
N ALA A 47 22.51 -0.53 11.56
CA ALA A 47 21.27 -0.65 12.33
C ALA A 47 20.23 -1.54 11.63
N LEU A 48 20.14 -1.50 10.29
CA LEU A 48 19.31 -2.43 9.52
C LEU A 48 19.80 -3.88 9.69
N GLN A 49 21.11 -4.12 9.55
CA GLN A 49 21.68 -5.46 9.72
C GLN A 49 21.42 -6.02 11.11
N GLU A 50 21.62 -5.22 12.16
CA GLU A 50 21.30 -5.61 13.54
C GLU A 50 19.81 -5.95 13.69
N SER A 51 18.93 -5.13 13.12
CA SER A 51 17.48 -5.36 13.18
C SER A 51 17.05 -6.64 12.44
N LEU A 52 17.73 -6.98 11.33
CA LEU A 52 17.52 -8.23 10.60
C LEU A 52 18.02 -9.43 11.42
N THR A 53 19.20 -9.33 12.06
CA THR A 53 19.72 -10.37 12.95
C THR A 53 18.77 -10.63 14.11
N LEU A 54 18.26 -9.57 14.76
CA LEU A 54 17.26 -9.69 15.82
C LEU A 54 15.98 -10.35 15.32
N ALA A 55 15.51 -10.00 14.12
CA ALA A 55 14.33 -10.61 13.52
C ALA A 55 14.53 -12.11 13.24
N HIS A 56 15.71 -12.52 12.75
CA HIS A 56 16.05 -13.94 12.56
C HIS A 56 16.11 -14.71 13.87
N ALA A 57 16.66 -14.10 14.91
CA ALA A 57 16.70 -14.67 16.26
C ALA A 57 15.33 -14.63 16.98
N LYS A 58 14.26 -14.16 16.32
CA LYS A 58 12.91 -14.00 16.88
C LYS A 58 12.84 -13.07 18.10
N HIS A 59 13.77 -12.11 18.18
CA HIS A 59 13.74 -11.05 19.16
C HIS A 59 12.93 -9.85 18.66
N ILE A 60 12.64 -8.92 19.58
CA ILE A 60 11.94 -7.67 19.27
C ILE A 60 12.82 -6.83 18.33
N SER A 61 12.26 -6.45 17.19
CA SER A 61 12.89 -5.52 16.26
C SER A 61 11.81 -4.86 15.40
N TRP A 62 12.08 -3.65 14.90
CA TRP A 62 11.14 -2.93 14.04
C TRP A 62 10.81 -3.70 12.75
N ILE A 63 11.72 -4.57 12.30
CA ILE A 63 11.53 -5.48 11.18
C ILE A 63 10.45 -6.53 11.49
N ASN A 64 10.45 -7.08 12.71
CA ASN A 64 9.41 -8.01 13.14
C ASN A 64 8.08 -7.29 13.37
N ASP A 65 8.11 -6.05 13.87
CA ASP A 65 6.91 -5.21 13.99
C ASP A 65 6.28 -4.92 12.61
N LEU A 66 7.13 -4.68 11.60
CA LEU A 66 6.70 -4.54 10.21
C LEU A 66 6.03 -5.81 9.69
N ARG A 67 6.60 -7.00 9.94
CA ARG A 67 5.97 -8.28 9.59
C ARG A 67 4.60 -8.44 10.25
N ILE A 68 4.48 -8.13 11.53
CA ILE A 68 3.21 -8.18 12.26
C ILE A 68 2.20 -7.19 11.67
N ALA A 69 2.64 -5.98 11.31
CA ALA A 69 1.78 -4.98 10.67
C ALA A 69 1.27 -5.44 9.30
N LEU A 70 2.11 -6.10 8.50
CA LEU A 70 1.76 -6.68 7.20
C LEU A 70 0.76 -7.84 7.32
N LEU A 71 0.92 -8.70 8.33
CA LEU A 71 -0.01 -9.80 8.63
C LEU A 71 -1.38 -9.30 9.10
N LYS A 72 -1.46 -8.08 9.64
CA LYS A 72 -2.71 -7.43 10.10
C LYS A 72 -3.45 -6.67 8.98
N LEU A 73 -2.95 -6.71 7.74
CA LEU A 73 -3.67 -6.16 6.60
C LEU A 73 -4.93 -6.99 6.29
N TYR A 74 -5.85 -6.43 5.49
CA TYR A 74 -7.10 -7.13 5.15
C TYR A 74 -6.83 -8.48 4.48
N THR A 75 -5.90 -8.47 3.53
CA THR A 75 -5.26 -9.69 3.02
C THR A 75 -3.88 -9.74 3.68
N PRO A 76 -3.57 -10.73 4.52
CA PRO A 76 -2.27 -10.85 5.13
C PRO A 76 -1.17 -10.89 4.06
N VAL A 77 -0.13 -10.09 4.25
CA VAL A 77 1.05 -10.09 3.37
C VAL A 77 2.25 -10.58 4.17
N GLU A 78 2.99 -11.54 3.63
CA GLU A 78 4.21 -12.03 4.24
C GLU A 78 5.43 -11.30 3.65
N LEU A 79 6.29 -10.77 4.52
CA LEU A 79 7.62 -10.32 4.15
C LEU A 79 8.61 -11.43 4.51
N ALA A 80 9.15 -12.07 3.49
CA ALA A 80 10.14 -13.13 3.65
C ALA A 80 11.50 -12.53 4.03
N ILE A 81 11.94 -12.83 5.26
CA ILE A 81 13.26 -12.41 5.75
C ILE A 81 14.13 -13.66 5.85
N PHE A 82 14.64 -14.10 4.71
CA PHE A 82 15.68 -15.12 4.68
C PHE A 82 17.04 -14.50 5.03
N SER A 83 18.11 -15.29 4.95
CA SER A 83 19.49 -14.91 5.32
C SER A 83 19.92 -13.53 4.83
N GLN A 84 19.37 -13.04 3.70
CA GLN A 84 19.48 -11.66 3.25
C GLN A 84 18.15 -11.18 2.65
N LEU A 85 17.74 -9.98 3.03
CA LEU A 85 16.64 -9.26 2.39
C LEU A 85 17.18 -8.43 1.22
N ILE A 86 16.52 -8.45 0.07
CA ILE A 86 16.92 -7.70 -1.13
C ILE A 86 15.80 -6.78 -1.62
N VAL A 87 16.16 -5.70 -2.33
CA VAL A 87 15.20 -4.70 -2.85
C VAL A 87 14.06 -5.33 -3.66
N PRO A 88 14.30 -6.28 -4.59
CA PRO A 88 13.21 -6.91 -5.35
C PRO A 88 12.14 -7.60 -4.48
N GLN A 89 12.54 -8.23 -3.36
CA GLN A 89 11.58 -8.86 -2.44
C GLN A 89 10.68 -7.82 -1.77
N VAL A 90 11.23 -6.65 -1.43
CA VAL A 90 10.48 -5.55 -0.85
C VAL A 90 9.51 -4.96 -1.88
N GLU A 91 9.97 -4.80 -3.13
CA GLU A 91 9.12 -4.36 -4.24
C GLU A 91 7.97 -5.33 -4.53
N ASP A 92 8.22 -6.64 -4.49
CA ASP A 92 7.18 -7.66 -4.63
C ASP A 92 6.18 -7.61 -3.46
N THR A 93 6.67 -7.41 -2.23
CA THR A 93 5.81 -7.16 -1.06
C THR A 93 4.94 -5.91 -1.28
N MET A 94 5.49 -4.83 -1.87
CA MET A 94 4.71 -3.64 -2.19
C MET A 94 3.61 -3.90 -3.22
N LYS A 95 3.84 -4.78 -4.21
CA LYS A 95 2.79 -5.21 -5.16
C LYS A 95 1.67 -5.96 -4.44
N LEU A 96 2.01 -6.87 -3.51
CA LEU A 96 1.02 -7.59 -2.71
C LEU A 96 0.18 -6.66 -1.83
N ILE A 97 0.77 -5.60 -1.29
CA ILE A 97 0.03 -4.59 -0.52
C ILE A 97 -0.97 -3.84 -1.38
N LYS A 98 -0.60 -3.49 -2.64
CA LYS A 98 -1.53 -2.89 -3.61
C LYS A 98 -2.72 -3.80 -3.91
N LEU A 99 -2.47 -5.10 -4.10
CA LEU A 99 -3.56 -6.07 -4.26
C LEU A 99 -4.44 -6.16 -3.00
N SER A 100 -3.83 -6.12 -1.81
CA SER A 100 -4.59 -6.17 -0.56
C SER A 100 -5.50 -4.96 -0.36
N ILE A 101 -5.03 -3.74 -0.67
CA ILE A 101 -5.84 -2.53 -0.55
C ILE A 101 -6.97 -2.53 -1.60
N GLU A 102 -6.70 -2.94 -2.85
CA GLU A 102 -7.74 -3.08 -3.87
C GLU A 102 -8.83 -4.07 -3.45
N THR A 103 -8.43 -5.24 -2.94
CA THR A 103 -9.36 -6.24 -2.39
C THR A 103 -10.20 -5.66 -1.25
N TRP A 104 -9.56 -4.92 -0.34
CA TRP A 104 -10.27 -4.26 0.77
C TRP A 104 -11.26 -3.20 0.25
N ILE A 105 -10.86 -2.36 -0.70
CA ILE A 105 -11.74 -1.33 -1.29
C ILE A 105 -12.96 -1.98 -1.94
N ASN A 106 -12.74 -2.99 -2.79
CA ASN A 106 -13.81 -3.69 -3.49
C ASN A 106 -14.79 -4.34 -2.50
N HIS A 107 -14.27 -5.03 -1.48
CA HIS A 107 -15.11 -5.61 -0.43
C HIS A 107 -15.97 -4.54 0.25
N ASN A 108 -15.38 -3.40 0.64
CA ASN A 108 -16.13 -2.33 1.30
C ASN A 108 -17.19 -1.69 0.40
N ILE A 109 -16.93 -1.56 -0.91
CA ILE A 109 -17.92 -1.07 -1.89
C ILE A 109 -19.09 -2.05 -1.99
N GLU A 110 -18.82 -3.35 -2.05
CA GLU A 110 -19.84 -4.40 -2.21
C GLU A 110 -20.69 -4.60 -0.95
N THR A 111 -20.09 -4.50 0.24
CA THR A 111 -20.79 -4.71 1.52
C THR A 111 -21.52 -3.47 2.04
N SER A 112 -21.20 -2.28 1.53
CA SER A 112 -21.82 -1.03 1.95
C SER A 112 -23.14 -0.81 1.22
N ALA A 113 -24.25 -0.85 1.97
CA ALA A 113 -25.58 -0.52 1.47
C ALA A 113 -25.69 0.90 0.89
N GLY A 114 -24.80 1.83 1.29
CA GLY A 114 -24.76 3.20 0.78
C GLY A 114 -23.91 3.40 -0.47
N THR A 115 -23.09 2.43 -0.88
CA THR A 115 -22.15 2.57 -2.02
C THR A 115 -22.35 1.54 -3.12
N LYS A 116 -22.95 0.39 -2.83
CA LYS A 116 -23.26 -0.65 -3.81
C LYS A 116 -24.11 -0.11 -4.96
N ASP A 117 -25.27 0.45 -4.66
CA ASP A 117 -26.22 0.91 -5.69
C ASP A 117 -25.74 2.17 -6.46
N PRO A 118 -25.15 3.20 -5.82
CA PRO A 118 -24.72 4.40 -6.53
C PRO A 118 -23.47 4.22 -7.41
N LEU A 119 -22.54 3.34 -7.04
CA LEU A 119 -21.26 3.20 -7.76
C LEU A 119 -21.24 2.06 -8.78
N THR A 120 -22.03 0.99 -8.59
CA THR A 120 -22.00 -0.16 -9.51
C THR A 120 -23.11 -0.11 -10.57
N GLY A 121 -24.21 0.60 -10.31
CA GLY A 121 -25.41 0.63 -11.14
C GLY A 121 -25.65 1.91 -11.96
N ARG A 122 -24.74 2.90 -11.95
CA ARG A 122 -24.94 4.14 -12.71
C ARG A 122 -24.73 3.93 -14.21
N LEU A 123 -25.85 3.91 -14.93
CA LEU A 123 -25.90 4.15 -16.38
C LEU A 123 -26.08 5.65 -16.59
N GLU A 124 -25.12 6.29 -17.25
CA GLU A 124 -25.23 7.69 -17.65
C GLU A 124 -25.68 7.78 -19.11
N MET A 125 -26.57 8.73 -19.40
CA MET A 125 -26.93 9.06 -20.78
C MET A 125 -25.72 9.74 -21.44
N ASP A 126 -25.23 9.17 -22.53
CA ASP A 126 -24.21 9.83 -23.34
C ASP A 126 -24.83 10.97 -24.15
N SER A 127 -24.40 12.20 -23.87
CA SER A 127 -24.95 13.45 -24.40
C SER A 127 -24.89 13.56 -25.94
N GLY A 128 -24.09 12.70 -26.60
CA GLY A 128 -23.98 12.65 -28.05
C GLY A 128 -24.76 11.53 -28.75
N SER A 129 -25.07 10.43 -28.05
CA SER A 129 -25.66 9.23 -28.68
C SER A 129 -27.01 8.80 -28.10
N GLY A 130 -27.45 9.39 -26.98
CA GLY A 130 -28.72 9.03 -26.32
C GLY A 130 -28.77 7.60 -25.78
N LYS A 131 -27.62 6.90 -25.76
CA LYS A 131 -27.50 5.55 -25.24
C LYS A 131 -27.09 5.59 -23.77
N LEU A 132 -27.57 4.60 -23.02
CA LEU A 132 -27.15 4.35 -21.65
C LEU A 132 -25.77 3.71 -21.67
N VAL A 133 -24.77 4.42 -21.14
CA VAL A 133 -23.38 3.95 -21.13
C VAL A 133 -22.90 3.89 -19.68
N LYS A 134 -22.14 2.84 -19.35
CA LYS A 134 -21.49 2.71 -18.04
C LYS A 134 -20.25 3.61 -18.03
N LYS A 135 -20.38 4.83 -17.49
CA LYS A 135 -19.21 5.70 -17.25
C LYS A 135 -18.59 5.32 -15.91
N VAL A 136 -17.35 4.85 -15.95
CA VAL A 136 -16.50 4.80 -14.76
C VAL A 136 -16.16 6.25 -14.43
N LEU A 137 -16.60 6.71 -13.27
CA LEU A 137 -16.43 8.09 -12.82
C LEU A 137 -14.94 8.46 -12.75
N ASP A 138 -14.48 9.31 -13.67
CA ASP A 138 -13.21 10.02 -13.55
C ASP A 138 -13.46 11.36 -12.85
N PHE A 139 -13.50 11.32 -11.51
CA PHE A 139 -13.85 12.47 -10.66
C PHE A 139 -12.80 13.59 -10.60
N ARG A 140 -11.74 13.55 -11.44
CA ARG A 140 -10.75 14.65 -11.51
C ARG A 140 -11.36 16.01 -11.88
N HIS A 141 -12.58 16.05 -12.41
CA HIS A 141 -13.24 17.27 -12.89
C HIS A 141 -14.18 17.97 -11.90
N TYR A 142 -14.33 17.50 -10.65
CA TYR A 142 -15.20 18.16 -9.67
C TYR A 142 -14.51 19.10 -8.68
N SER A 143 -13.19 19.30 -8.78
CA SER A 143 -12.57 20.46 -8.14
C SER A 143 -12.74 21.67 -9.07
N GLY A 144 -13.95 22.22 -9.05
CA GLY A 144 -14.25 23.54 -9.59
C GLY A 144 -13.48 24.59 -8.80
N TYR A 145 -12.20 24.76 -9.12
CA TYR A 145 -11.53 26.03 -8.95
C TYR A 145 -12.10 26.97 -10.01
N ASN A 146 -13.12 27.73 -9.62
CA ASN A 146 -13.40 29.01 -10.25
C ASN A 146 -12.27 29.97 -9.85
N HIS A 147 -11.44 30.34 -10.81
CA HIS A 147 -10.94 31.71 -10.95
C HIS A 147 -10.81 32.03 -12.44
#